data_AF-A0A485B2E3-F1
#
_entry.id   AF-A0A485B2E3-F1
#
_cell.length_a   1.000
_cell.length_b   1.000
_cell.length_c   1.000
_cell.angle_alpha   90.00
_cell.angle_beta   90.00
_cell.angle_gamma   90.00
#
_symmetry.space_group_name_H-M   'P 1'
#
loop_
_entity.id
_entity.type
_entity.pdbx_description
1 polymer ?
#
loop_
_entity_poly.entity_id
_entity_poly.type
_entity_poly.pdbx_seq_one_letter_code
_entity_poly.pdbx_strand_id
1 'polypeptide(L)'
;MKQTRSYDARRDVVASTTAALDMMQRLNKMFDGDWLLTVAAYNSGEGRVLKAMKANRSRGKPTDFWSLPLPRETKVYVPKMLALSDILKNSKRYGVKLPTADESRALARVRLDNPVEISQLADMAGMPVGKLKTFNAGVKGSTLGASGPKYVMVPQKHAAQLRESLASGDIAAVQPTLLADNTPLTSRSYRVRSGDTVSGIASASWRIDERSAAVE
;
A
#
# COMPACT_ATOMS: atom_id res chain seq x y z
N MET A 1 -1.32 8.27 4.34
CA MET A 1 -2.00 6.98 4.08
C MET A 1 -1.80 6.05 5.27
N LYS A 2 -2.78 5.21 5.61
CA LYS A 2 -2.74 4.31 6.79
C LYS A 2 -1.62 3.27 6.63
N GLN A 3 -0.78 3.15 7.66
CA GLN A 3 0.27 2.14 7.77
C GLN A 3 0.19 1.53 9.17
N THR A 4 0.06 0.22 9.24
CA THR A 4 0.05 -0.57 10.47
C THR A 4 1.04 -1.72 10.35
N ARG A 5 1.20 -2.49 11.44
CA ARG A 5 1.98 -3.73 11.44
C ARG A 5 1.49 -4.72 10.38
N SER A 6 0.19 -4.76 10.11
CA SER A 6 -0.46 -5.74 9.24
C SER A 6 -0.90 -5.20 7.87
N TYR A 7 -0.90 -3.88 7.66
CA TYR A 7 -1.39 -3.26 6.42
C TYR A 7 -0.56 -2.03 6.01
N ASP A 8 -0.26 -1.89 4.72
CA ASP A 8 0.36 -0.71 4.12
C ASP A 8 -0.44 -0.26 2.90
N ALA A 9 -1.22 0.81 3.07
CA ALA A 9 -2.08 1.34 2.01
C ALA A 9 -1.31 1.83 0.77
N ARG A 10 0.00 2.09 0.88
CA ARG A 10 0.83 2.48 -0.28
C ARG A 10 1.04 1.33 -1.27
N ARG A 11 0.90 0.09 -0.79
CA ARG A 11 1.02 -1.14 -1.59
C ARG A 11 -0.35 -1.69 -2.01
N ASP A 12 -1.42 -1.03 -1.60
CA ASP A 12 -2.79 -1.31 -2.05
C ASP A 12 -3.06 -0.47 -3.31
N VAL A 13 -3.33 -1.13 -4.43
CA VAL A 13 -3.49 -0.47 -5.74
C VAL A 13 -4.66 0.52 -5.72
N VAL A 14 -5.76 0.18 -5.07
CA VAL A 14 -6.96 1.03 -5.02
C VAL A 14 -6.68 2.23 -4.11
N ALA A 15 -6.21 1.99 -2.89
CA ALA A 15 -5.97 3.07 -1.94
C ALA A 15 -4.89 4.04 -2.43
N SER A 16 -3.81 3.53 -3.03
CA SER A 16 -2.72 4.36 -3.58
C SER A 16 -3.16 5.15 -4.80
N THR A 17 -3.94 4.56 -5.69
CA THR A 17 -4.44 5.24 -6.88
C THR A 17 -5.45 6.32 -6.51
N THR A 18 -6.41 6.02 -5.61
CA THR A 18 -7.34 7.04 -5.10
C THR A 18 -6.60 8.20 -4.45
N ALA A 19 -5.64 7.92 -3.54
CA ALA A 19 -4.86 8.97 -2.90
C ALA A 19 -4.04 9.81 -3.90
N ALA A 20 -3.49 9.20 -4.94
CA ALA A 20 -2.77 9.92 -5.99
C ALA A 20 -3.71 10.83 -6.80
N LEU A 21 -4.89 10.34 -7.20
CA LEU A 21 -5.88 11.11 -7.94
C LEU A 21 -6.43 12.27 -7.10
N ASP A 22 -6.76 12.04 -5.83
CA ASP A 22 -7.21 13.09 -4.91
C ASP A 22 -6.15 14.18 -4.74
N MET A 23 -4.88 13.78 -4.61
CA MET A 23 -3.75 14.72 -4.53
C MET A 23 -3.62 15.52 -5.83
N MET A 24 -3.69 14.89 -7.00
CA MET A 24 -3.59 15.58 -8.28
C MET A 24 -4.76 16.55 -8.49
N GLN A 25 -5.99 16.16 -8.15
CA GLN A 25 -7.16 17.04 -8.22
C GLN A 25 -7.01 18.27 -7.30
N ARG A 26 -6.57 18.06 -6.06
CA ARG A 26 -6.30 19.15 -5.11
C ARG A 26 -5.22 20.10 -5.63
N LEU A 27 -4.13 19.57 -6.16
CA LEU A 27 -3.05 20.38 -6.74
C LEU A 27 -3.53 21.13 -7.98
N ASN A 28 -4.30 20.50 -8.85
CA ASN A 28 -4.81 21.15 -10.05
C ASN A 28 -5.76 22.30 -9.72
N LYS A 29 -6.63 22.13 -8.72
CA LYS A 29 -7.45 23.22 -8.19
C LYS A 29 -6.59 24.33 -7.58
N MET A 30 -5.50 23.99 -6.88
CA MET A 30 -4.60 24.97 -6.26
C MET A 30 -3.85 25.84 -7.28
N PHE A 31 -3.56 25.29 -8.46
CA PHE A 31 -2.87 26.00 -9.54
C PHE A 31 -3.81 26.41 -10.68
N ASP A 32 -5.09 26.63 -10.37
CA ASP A 32 -6.09 27.17 -11.31
C ASP A 32 -6.20 26.39 -12.64
N GLY A 33 -6.03 25.07 -12.58
CA GLY A 33 -6.07 24.20 -13.76
C GLY A 33 -4.74 24.07 -14.52
N ASP A 34 -3.67 24.76 -14.12
CA ASP A 34 -2.36 24.65 -14.75
C ASP A 34 -1.72 23.28 -14.45
N TRP A 35 -1.76 22.38 -15.44
CA TRP A 35 -1.21 21.04 -15.34
C TRP A 35 0.33 21.02 -15.21
N LEU A 36 1.06 22.00 -15.74
CA LEU A 36 2.52 22.03 -15.61
C LEU A 36 2.92 22.32 -14.16
N LEU A 37 2.27 23.31 -13.54
CA LEU A 37 2.46 23.61 -12.12
C LEU A 37 1.95 22.49 -11.22
N THR A 38 0.83 21.85 -11.59
CA THR A 38 0.28 20.67 -10.90
C THR A 38 1.29 19.54 -10.83
N VAL A 39 1.86 19.15 -11.98
CA VAL A 39 2.84 18.06 -12.08
C VAL A 39 4.16 18.44 -11.41
N ALA A 40 4.59 19.70 -11.52
CA ALA A 40 5.76 20.20 -10.81
C ALA A 40 5.59 20.13 -9.28
N ALA A 41 4.41 20.47 -8.77
CA ALA A 41 4.09 20.40 -7.35
C ALA A 41 3.96 18.95 -6.86
N TYR A 42 3.43 18.05 -7.69
CA TYR A 42 3.40 16.62 -7.37
C TYR A 42 4.81 16.04 -7.19
N ASN A 43 5.77 16.42 -8.05
CA ASN A 43 7.15 15.96 -7.94
C ASN A 43 7.94 16.65 -6.81
N SER A 44 7.75 17.96 -6.60
CA SER A 44 8.66 18.78 -5.81
C SER A 44 8.07 19.36 -4.52
N GLY A 45 6.77 19.15 -4.31
CA GLY A 45 5.94 19.69 -3.23
C GLY A 45 5.30 21.04 -3.59
N GLU A 46 4.03 21.24 -3.26
CA GLU A 46 3.31 22.48 -3.55
C GLU A 46 3.95 23.73 -2.93
N GLY A 47 4.47 23.61 -1.69
CA GLY A 47 5.07 24.73 -0.98
C GLY A 47 6.31 25.27 -1.69
N ARG A 48 7.05 24.40 -2.39
CA ARG A 48 8.21 24.80 -3.20
C ARG A 48 7.77 25.59 -4.43
N VAL A 49 6.74 25.11 -5.14
CA VAL A 49 6.19 25.79 -6.32
C VAL A 49 5.58 27.14 -5.92
N LEU A 50 4.77 27.18 -4.86
CA LEU A 50 4.17 28.42 -4.34
C LEU A 50 5.24 29.44 -3.90
N LYS A 51 6.31 28.99 -3.24
CA LYS A 51 7.43 29.87 -2.87
C LYS A 51 8.13 30.45 -4.09
N ALA A 52 8.35 29.64 -5.13
CA ALA A 52 8.94 30.10 -6.39
C ALA A 52 8.03 31.11 -7.10
N MET A 53 6.72 30.85 -7.17
CA MET A 53 5.73 31.78 -7.73
C MET A 53 5.71 33.11 -6.97
N LYS A 54 5.69 33.07 -5.63
CA LYS A 54 5.72 34.28 -4.79
C LYS A 54 6.98 35.11 -5.06
N ALA A 55 8.13 34.48 -5.17
CA ALA A 55 9.40 35.15 -5.45
C ALA A 55 9.47 35.77 -6.86
N ASN A 56 8.90 35.09 -7.87
CA ASN A 56 8.81 35.66 -9.22
C ASN A 56 7.83 36.85 -9.25
N ARG A 57 6.65 36.70 -8.62
CA ARG A 57 5.65 37.77 -8.54
C ARG A 57 6.18 39.03 -7.87
N SER A 58 6.93 38.90 -6.77
CA SER A 58 7.54 40.07 -6.09
C SER A 58 8.62 40.77 -6.92
N ARG A 59 9.10 40.14 -8.00
CA ARG A 59 10.09 40.69 -8.93
C ARG A 59 9.48 41.07 -10.28
N GLY A 60 8.16 41.06 -10.41
CA GLY A 60 7.46 41.32 -11.68
C GLY A 60 7.74 40.29 -12.78
N LYS A 61 8.16 39.07 -12.41
CA LYS A 61 8.47 37.98 -13.36
C LYS A 61 7.26 37.05 -13.56
N PRO A 62 7.15 36.38 -14.73
CA PRO A 62 6.11 35.39 -14.95
C PRO A 62 6.16 34.23 -13.94
N THR A 63 5.00 33.64 -13.65
CA THR A 63 4.85 32.55 -12.67
C THR A 63 4.47 31.22 -13.30
N ASP A 64 4.54 31.11 -14.62
CA ASP A 64 4.37 29.85 -15.33
C ASP A 64 5.56 28.91 -15.07
N PHE A 65 5.34 27.61 -15.23
CA PHE A 65 6.34 26.57 -14.95
C PHE A 65 7.73 26.85 -15.56
N TRP A 66 7.80 27.35 -16.80
CA TRP A 66 9.07 27.53 -17.51
C TRP A 66 9.89 28.69 -16.96
N SER A 67 9.21 29.67 -16.35
CA SER A 67 9.82 30.85 -15.74
C SER A 67 10.22 30.64 -14.27
N LEU A 68 9.73 29.57 -13.63
CA LEU A 68 9.97 29.33 -12.19
C LEU A 68 11.38 28.77 -11.91
N PRO A 69 12.09 29.28 -10.90
CA PRO A 69 13.38 28.75 -10.47
C PRO A 69 13.21 27.46 -9.65
N LEU A 70 12.83 26.37 -10.30
CA LEU A 70 12.63 25.04 -9.69
C LEU A 70 13.93 24.19 -9.70
N PRO A 71 14.01 23.11 -8.91
CA PRO A 71 15.12 22.15 -9.00
C PRO A 71 15.26 21.54 -10.39
N ARG A 72 16.49 21.14 -10.77
CA ARG A 72 16.77 20.49 -12.07
C ARG A 72 15.92 19.24 -12.27
N GLU A 73 15.75 18.44 -11.23
CA GLU A 73 14.91 17.24 -11.26
C GLU A 73 13.49 17.55 -11.73
N THR A 74 12.84 18.53 -11.10
CA THR A 74 11.46 18.96 -11.43
C THR A 74 11.37 19.59 -12.82
N LYS A 75 12.37 20.40 -13.19
CA LYS A 75 12.47 20.99 -14.54
C LYS A 75 12.60 19.93 -15.64
N VAL A 76 13.13 18.75 -15.33
CA VAL A 76 13.23 17.61 -16.25
C VAL A 76 12.00 16.70 -16.16
N TYR A 77 11.39 16.58 -14.98
CA TYR A 77 10.23 15.71 -14.74
C TYR A 77 9.01 16.11 -15.57
N VAL A 78 8.65 17.39 -15.58
CA VAL A 78 7.48 17.87 -16.33
C VAL A 78 7.62 17.64 -17.86
N PRO A 79 8.73 18.01 -18.52
CA PRO A 79 8.96 17.67 -19.92
C PRO A 79 8.91 16.17 -20.22
N LYS A 80 9.42 15.31 -19.31
CA LYS A 80 9.30 13.85 -19.48
C LYS A 80 7.84 13.39 -19.50
N MET A 81 6.99 13.95 -18.63
CA MET A 81 5.56 13.65 -18.61
C MET A 81 4.86 14.14 -19.89
N LEU A 82 5.24 15.33 -20.39
CA LEU A 82 4.74 15.83 -21.67
C LEU A 82 5.16 14.92 -22.84
N ALA A 83 6.43 14.52 -22.89
CA ALA A 83 6.94 13.61 -23.90
C ALA A 83 6.25 12.24 -23.85
N LEU A 84 6.03 11.69 -22.66
CA LEU A 84 5.28 10.45 -22.49
C LEU A 84 3.84 10.59 -22.99
N SER A 85 3.16 11.69 -22.64
CA SER A 85 1.81 11.98 -23.12
C SER A 85 1.76 12.07 -24.65
N ASP A 86 2.73 12.73 -25.26
CA ASP A 86 2.84 12.84 -26.71
C ASP A 86 3.14 11.50 -27.38
N ILE A 87 4.04 10.68 -26.81
CA ILE A 87 4.33 9.33 -27.29
C ILE A 87 3.09 8.45 -27.22
N LEU A 88 2.33 8.50 -26.13
CA LEU A 88 1.10 7.71 -25.99
C LEU A 88 0.04 8.13 -27.02
N LYS A 89 -0.17 9.43 -27.21
CA LYS A 89 -1.13 9.98 -28.19
C LYS A 89 -0.73 9.68 -29.63
N ASN A 90 0.57 9.76 -29.93
CA ASN A 90 1.13 9.63 -31.28
C ASN A 90 1.94 8.33 -31.44
N SER A 91 1.57 7.27 -30.73
CA SER A 91 2.35 6.02 -30.64
C SER A 91 2.73 5.42 -31.99
N LYS A 92 1.81 5.44 -32.97
CA LYS A 92 2.07 5.03 -34.36
C LYS A 92 3.19 5.83 -35.04
N ARG A 93 3.18 7.17 -34.88
CA ARG A 93 4.20 8.06 -35.45
C ARG A 93 5.59 7.75 -34.90
N TYR A 94 5.67 7.38 -33.62
CA TYR A 94 6.92 7.04 -32.95
C TYR A 94 7.30 5.55 -33.06
N GLY A 95 6.54 4.73 -33.79
CA GLY A 95 6.79 3.29 -33.89
C GLY A 95 6.58 2.51 -32.59
N VAL A 96 5.88 3.08 -31.61
CA VAL A 96 5.60 2.46 -30.31
C VAL A 96 4.33 1.62 -30.42
N LYS A 97 4.46 0.31 -30.16
CA LYS A 97 3.30 -0.59 -30.02
C LYS A 97 2.81 -0.57 -28.58
N LEU A 98 1.64 0.03 -28.35
CA LEU A 98 0.98 0.00 -27.05
C LEU A 98 0.39 -1.40 -26.80
N PRO A 99 0.42 -1.89 -25.54
CA PRO A 99 -0.27 -3.14 -25.19
C PRO A 99 -1.77 -2.99 -25.44
N THR A 100 -2.39 -4.04 -25.98
CA THR A 100 -3.85 -4.11 -26.08
C THR A 100 -4.46 -4.23 -24.69
N ALA A 101 -5.48 -3.40 -24.43
CA ALA A 101 -6.28 -3.53 -23.21
C ALA A 101 -6.96 -4.89 -23.19
N ASP A 102 -6.79 -5.61 -22.08
CA ASP A 102 -7.45 -6.89 -21.83
C ASP A 102 -8.30 -6.72 -20.58
N GLU A 103 -9.59 -6.47 -20.80
CA GLU A 103 -10.58 -6.28 -19.73
C GLU A 103 -10.68 -7.50 -18.80
N SER A 104 -10.33 -8.70 -19.29
CA SER A 104 -10.32 -9.92 -18.45
C SER A 104 -9.21 -9.89 -17.38
N ARG A 105 -8.16 -9.09 -17.62
CA ARG A 105 -7.04 -8.86 -16.71
C ARG A 105 -7.23 -7.64 -15.81
N ALA A 106 -8.28 -6.85 -16.03
CA ALA A 106 -8.63 -5.77 -15.12
C ALA A 106 -8.82 -6.33 -13.71
N LEU A 107 -8.40 -5.58 -12.69
CA LEU A 107 -8.60 -6.01 -11.31
C LEU A 107 -9.98 -5.57 -10.82
N ALA A 108 -10.70 -6.52 -10.24
CA ALA A 108 -11.98 -6.34 -9.60
C ALA A 108 -11.83 -6.33 -8.08
N ARG A 109 -12.63 -5.50 -7.42
CA ARG A 109 -12.85 -5.59 -5.97
C ARG A 109 -13.96 -6.58 -5.68
N VAL A 110 -13.70 -7.54 -4.80
CA VAL A 110 -14.70 -8.42 -4.20
C VAL A 110 -14.78 -8.13 -2.71
N ARG A 111 -15.98 -7.82 -2.21
CA ARG A 111 -16.20 -7.48 -0.79
C ARG A 111 -15.96 -8.72 0.08
N LEU A 112 -15.35 -8.50 1.23
CA LEU A 112 -15.20 -9.51 2.28
C LEU A 112 -15.97 -9.07 3.52
N ASP A 113 -16.85 -9.94 3.99
CA ASP A 113 -17.71 -9.65 5.14
C ASP A 113 -17.00 -10.05 6.43
N ASN A 114 -16.29 -11.17 6.38
CA ASN A 114 -15.49 -11.71 7.46
C ASN A 114 -14.01 -11.79 7.04
N PRO A 115 -13.08 -11.88 8.01
CA PRO A 115 -11.71 -12.22 7.71
C PRO A 115 -11.59 -13.61 7.06
N VAL A 116 -10.80 -13.73 6.00
CA VAL A 116 -10.59 -15.00 5.28
C VAL A 116 -9.11 -15.18 4.98
N GLU A 117 -8.61 -16.41 5.13
CA GLU A 117 -7.24 -16.75 4.73
C GLU A 117 -7.08 -16.63 3.21
N ILE A 118 -5.95 -16.07 2.78
CA ILE A 118 -5.66 -15.84 1.37
C ILE A 118 -5.51 -17.15 0.59
N SER A 119 -5.13 -18.25 1.24
CA SER A 119 -5.12 -19.58 0.63
C SER A 119 -6.53 -19.99 0.22
N GLN A 120 -7.48 -19.87 1.13
CA GLN A 120 -8.88 -20.19 0.87
C GLN A 120 -9.48 -19.28 -0.22
N LEU A 121 -9.22 -17.98 -0.17
CA LEU A 121 -9.67 -17.06 -1.23
C LEU A 121 -9.06 -17.41 -2.60
N ALA A 122 -7.82 -17.88 -2.63
CA ALA A 122 -7.15 -18.32 -3.84
C ALA A 122 -7.77 -19.61 -4.40
N ASP A 123 -8.11 -20.56 -3.53
CA ASP A 123 -8.79 -21.80 -3.91
C ASP A 123 -10.20 -21.50 -4.45
N MET A 124 -10.99 -20.68 -3.74
CA MET A 124 -12.32 -20.23 -4.17
C MET A 124 -12.28 -19.48 -5.51
N ALA A 125 -11.24 -18.68 -5.74
CA ALA A 125 -11.05 -17.95 -6.98
C ALA A 125 -10.43 -18.80 -8.11
N GLY A 126 -9.98 -20.03 -7.83
CA GLY A 126 -9.29 -20.88 -8.79
C GLY A 126 -7.97 -20.28 -9.29
N MET A 127 -7.15 -19.69 -8.41
CA MET A 127 -5.90 -19.06 -8.79
C MET A 127 -4.76 -19.29 -7.78
N PRO A 128 -3.48 -19.19 -8.19
CA PRO A 128 -2.37 -19.39 -7.26
C PRO A 128 -2.32 -18.33 -6.15
N VAL A 129 -2.12 -18.77 -4.91
CA VAL A 129 -1.96 -17.92 -3.71
C VAL A 129 -0.91 -16.82 -3.93
N GLY A 130 0.22 -17.16 -4.57
CA GLY A 130 1.30 -16.21 -4.85
C GLY A 130 0.83 -15.04 -5.72
N LYS A 131 0.03 -15.30 -6.76
CA LYS A 131 -0.53 -14.24 -7.62
C LYS A 131 -1.56 -13.40 -6.86
N LEU A 132 -2.41 -14.05 -6.05
CA LEU A 132 -3.39 -13.32 -5.23
C LEU A 132 -2.70 -12.38 -4.25
N LYS A 133 -1.58 -12.81 -3.64
CA LYS A 133 -0.74 -11.97 -2.77
C LYS A 133 -0.18 -10.76 -3.51
N THR A 134 0.21 -10.90 -4.78
CA THR A 134 0.70 -9.77 -5.58
C THR A 134 -0.37 -8.69 -5.76
N PHE A 135 -1.62 -9.07 -6.04
CA PHE A 135 -2.73 -8.12 -6.20
C PHE A 135 -3.16 -7.48 -4.88
N ASN A 136 -2.87 -8.13 -3.76
CA ASN A 136 -3.25 -7.71 -2.41
C ASN A 136 -2.03 -7.37 -1.53
N ALA A 137 -0.94 -6.88 -2.16
CA ALA A 137 0.34 -6.63 -1.50
C ALA A 137 0.31 -5.58 -0.39
N GLY A 138 -0.81 -4.85 -0.24
CA GLY A 138 -1.10 -3.98 0.89
C GLY A 138 -1.26 -4.72 2.21
N VAL A 139 -1.76 -5.95 2.19
CA VAL A 139 -1.91 -6.79 3.39
C VAL A 139 -0.60 -7.57 3.61
N LYS A 140 -0.02 -7.45 4.81
CA LYS A 140 1.27 -8.07 5.15
C LYS A 140 1.14 -9.50 5.69
N GLY A 141 -0.05 -9.88 6.16
CA GLY A 141 -0.37 -11.21 6.69
C GLY A 141 -1.02 -12.13 5.66
N SER A 142 -1.49 -13.29 6.11
CA SER A 142 -2.23 -14.25 5.29
C SER A 142 -3.75 -14.04 5.34
N THR A 143 -4.27 -13.30 6.33
CA THR A 143 -5.71 -13.04 6.47
C THR A 143 -6.11 -11.71 5.84
N LEU A 144 -7.01 -11.73 4.86
CA LEU A 144 -7.63 -10.52 4.30
C LEU A 144 -8.90 -10.19 5.09
N GLY A 145 -9.29 -8.91 5.13
CA GLY A 145 -10.48 -8.48 5.87
C GLY A 145 -10.33 -8.42 7.40
N ALA A 146 -9.28 -9.00 7.99
CA ALA A 146 -8.96 -8.86 9.43
C ALA A 146 -8.52 -7.43 9.78
N SER A 147 -7.69 -6.84 8.93
CA SER A 147 -7.18 -5.47 9.09
C SER A 147 -6.90 -4.87 7.71
N GLY A 148 -7.10 -3.56 7.57
CA GLY A 148 -7.00 -2.90 6.27
C GLY A 148 -8.31 -3.01 5.47
N PRO A 149 -8.26 -3.23 4.13
CA PRO A 149 -9.43 -3.22 3.28
C PRO A 149 -10.35 -4.42 3.55
N LYS A 150 -11.66 -4.19 3.49
CA LYS A 150 -12.72 -5.21 3.51
C LYS A 150 -13.02 -5.73 2.10
N TYR A 151 -11.98 -5.93 1.31
CA TYR A 151 -12.06 -6.46 -0.03
C TYR A 151 -10.80 -7.23 -0.40
N VAL A 152 -10.93 -8.07 -1.41
CA VAL A 152 -9.83 -8.72 -2.12
C VAL A 152 -9.82 -8.26 -3.57
N MET A 153 -8.62 -7.99 -4.09
CA MET A 153 -8.38 -7.70 -5.50
C MET A 153 -8.09 -8.99 -6.25
N VAL A 154 -8.85 -9.25 -7.31
CA VAL A 154 -8.68 -10.41 -8.21
C VAL A 154 -8.85 -9.97 -9.66
N PRO A 155 -8.25 -10.65 -10.65
CA PRO A 155 -8.60 -10.40 -12.05
C PRO A 155 -10.10 -10.62 -12.30
N GLN A 156 -10.69 -9.81 -13.18
CA GLN A 156 -12.13 -9.78 -13.45
C GLN A 156 -12.70 -11.17 -13.78
N LYS A 157 -11.94 -11.98 -14.52
CA LYS A 157 -12.32 -13.36 -14.87
C LYS A 157 -12.53 -14.30 -13.66
N HIS A 158 -11.90 -14.02 -12.51
CA HIS A 158 -12.04 -14.82 -11.28
C HIS A 158 -13.08 -14.22 -10.31
N ALA A 159 -13.53 -12.99 -10.56
CA ALA A 159 -14.34 -12.24 -9.62
C ALA A 159 -15.76 -12.80 -9.47
N ALA A 160 -16.35 -13.34 -10.54
CA ALA A 160 -17.67 -13.96 -10.50
C ALA A 160 -17.66 -15.23 -9.64
N GLN A 161 -16.73 -16.15 -9.93
CA GLN A 161 -16.53 -17.38 -9.18
C GLN A 161 -16.30 -17.11 -7.69
N LEU A 162 -15.40 -16.18 -7.35
CA LEU A 162 -15.13 -15.86 -5.95
C LEU A 162 -16.36 -15.29 -5.22
N ARG A 163 -17.17 -14.46 -5.89
CA ARG A 163 -18.41 -13.92 -5.30
C ARG A 163 -19.42 -15.03 -5.03
N GLU A 164 -19.56 -15.97 -5.95
CA GLU A 164 -20.44 -17.12 -5.80
C GLU A 164 -20.00 -18.01 -4.63
N SER A 165 -18.73 -18.39 -4.56
CA SER A 165 -18.19 -19.20 -3.45
C SER A 165 -18.28 -18.49 -2.09
N LEU A 166 -18.18 -17.17 -2.04
CA LEU A 166 -18.37 -16.40 -0.80
C LEU A 166 -19.86 -16.35 -0.38
N ALA A 167 -20.78 -16.41 -1.34
CA ALA A 167 -22.22 -16.39 -1.10
C ALA A 167 -22.79 -17.78 -0.74
N SER A 168 -22.23 -18.86 -1.30
CA SER A 168 -22.60 -20.24 -0.98
C SER A 168 -22.22 -20.67 0.45
N GLY A 169 -21.39 -19.89 1.13
CA GLY A 169 -20.97 -20.21 2.49
C GLY A 169 -19.88 -21.26 2.57
N ASP A 170 -19.11 -21.49 1.48
CA ASP A 170 -17.91 -22.36 1.45
C ASP A 170 -16.74 -21.82 2.30
N ILE A 171 -17.06 -20.91 3.22
CA ILE A 171 -16.14 -20.34 4.18
C ILE A 171 -16.00 -21.35 5.31
N ALA A 172 -14.99 -22.22 5.24
CA ALA A 172 -14.34 -22.67 6.46
C ALA A 172 -13.94 -21.39 7.20
N ALA A 173 -14.68 -21.03 8.25
CA ALA A 173 -14.29 -19.94 9.11
C ALA A 173 -12.83 -20.17 9.48
N VAL A 174 -12.04 -19.09 9.56
CA VAL A 174 -10.73 -19.17 10.21
C VAL A 174 -11.01 -19.61 11.64
N GLN A 175 -11.07 -20.91 11.87
CA GLN A 175 -11.05 -21.46 13.20
C GLN A 175 -9.76 -20.90 13.79
N PRO A 176 -9.79 -20.29 14.99
CA PRO A 176 -8.56 -20.00 15.68
C PRO A 176 -7.91 -21.35 15.97
N THR A 177 -7.10 -21.87 15.04
CA THR A 177 -6.07 -22.86 15.33
C THR A 177 -5.01 -22.17 16.17
N LEU A 178 -5.40 -21.89 17.42
CA LEU A 178 -4.59 -21.51 18.57
C LEU A 178 -5.16 -22.26 19.79
N LEU A 179 -5.32 -23.57 19.65
CA LEU A 179 -5.40 -24.51 20.77
C LEU A 179 -4.42 -25.65 20.52
N ALA A 180 -3.18 -25.26 20.22
CA ALA A 180 -2.00 -26.08 20.45
C ALA A 180 -0.95 -25.10 21.01
N ASP A 181 -0.79 -25.14 22.33
CA ASP A 181 0.24 -24.51 23.15
C ASP A 181 0.56 -23.03 22.87
N ASN A 182 -0.44 -22.17 23.10
CA ASN A 182 -0.21 -20.76 23.33
C ASN A 182 -0.25 -20.46 24.84
N THR A 183 0.68 -21.02 25.60
CA THR A 183 1.08 -20.38 26.85
C THR A 183 1.64 -19.03 26.44
N PRO A 184 1.02 -17.89 26.79
CA PRO A 184 1.56 -16.61 26.37
C PRO A 184 2.93 -16.49 27.03
N LEU A 185 4.00 -16.50 26.24
CA LEU A 185 5.24 -15.84 26.66
C LEU A 185 4.89 -14.36 26.75
N THR A 186 4.33 -13.97 27.90
CA THR A 186 4.07 -12.58 28.22
C THR A 186 5.40 -11.86 28.02
N SER A 187 5.50 -11.03 26.97
CA SER A 187 6.67 -10.16 26.83
C SER A 187 6.57 -9.14 27.95
N ARG A 188 7.15 -9.47 29.11
CA ARG A 188 7.29 -8.53 30.23
C ARG A 188 8.26 -7.45 29.78
N SER A 189 7.74 -6.30 29.39
CA SER A 189 8.56 -5.13 29.09
C SER A 189 9.14 -4.58 30.39
N TYR A 190 10.46 -4.72 30.58
CA TYR A 190 11.17 -4.15 31.72
C TYR A 190 11.80 -2.80 31.33
N ARG A 191 11.55 -1.74 32.12
CA ARG A 191 12.19 -0.44 31.93
C ARG A 191 13.45 -0.37 32.80
N VAL A 192 14.60 -0.40 32.14
CA VAL A 192 15.94 -0.38 32.73
C VAL A 192 16.14 0.88 33.59
N ARG A 193 16.71 0.71 34.78
CA ARG A 193 17.09 1.79 35.72
C ARG A 193 18.61 1.88 35.82
N SER A 194 19.10 3.02 36.32
CA SER A 194 20.54 3.22 36.51
C SER A 194 21.08 2.21 37.52
N GLY A 195 22.07 1.41 37.10
CA GLY A 195 22.67 0.32 37.91
C GLY A 195 22.34 -1.10 37.44
N ASP A 196 21.42 -1.27 36.48
CA ASP A 196 21.09 -2.59 35.95
C ASP A 196 22.17 -3.12 34.98
N THR A 197 22.40 -4.44 35.03
CA THR A 197 23.25 -5.16 34.08
C THR A 197 22.46 -6.23 33.33
N VAL A 198 22.85 -6.53 32.09
CA VAL A 198 22.15 -7.50 31.22
C VAL A 198 22.05 -8.89 31.87
N SER A 199 23.10 -9.31 32.58
CA SER A 199 23.13 -10.57 33.34
C SER A 199 22.15 -10.57 34.52
N GLY A 200 21.99 -9.45 35.22
CA GLY A 200 21.05 -9.31 36.34
C GLY A 200 19.58 -9.34 35.91
N ILE A 201 19.26 -8.83 34.72
CA ILE A 201 17.89 -8.86 34.17
C ILE A 201 17.51 -10.30 33.72
N ALA A 202 18.47 -11.04 33.17
CA ALA A 202 18.27 -12.40 32.69
C ALA A 202 18.00 -13.41 33.83
N SER A 203 18.71 -13.31 34.95
CA SER A 203 18.58 -14.24 36.08
C SER A 203 17.26 -14.08 36.85
N ALA A 204 16.65 -12.89 36.84
CA ALA A 204 15.38 -12.63 37.53
C ALA A 204 14.14 -13.23 36.84
N SER A 205 14.24 -13.64 35.58
CA SER A 205 13.08 -14.02 34.75
C SER A 205 12.89 -15.53 34.55
N TRP A 206 13.73 -16.39 35.13
CA TRP A 206 13.61 -17.85 34.95
C TRP A 206 13.99 -18.61 36.23
N ARG A 207 13.09 -18.63 37.21
CA ARG A 207 13.18 -19.56 38.34
C ARG A 207 12.40 -20.82 37.94
N ILE A 208 13.11 -21.86 37.48
CA ILE A 208 12.53 -23.20 37.31
C ILE A 208 12.31 -23.76 38.71
N ASP A 209 11.06 -24.10 39.05
CA ASP A 209 10.76 -24.95 40.21
C ASP A 209 11.19 -26.37 39.87
N GLU A 210 12.30 -26.83 40.46
CA GLU A 210 12.63 -28.26 40.51
C GLU A 210 11.91 -28.86 41.73
N ARG A 211 10.74 -29.48 41.48
CA ARG A 211 10.20 -30.50 42.38
C ARG A 211 10.11 -31.84 41.65
N SER A 212 10.83 -32.80 42.25
CA SER A 212 10.64 -34.26 42.17
C SER A 212 11.27 -35.01 40.98
N ALA A 213 12.42 -35.66 41.23
CA ALA A 213 12.63 -37.09 40.98
C ALA A 213 14.03 -37.58 41.43
N ALA A 214 14.08 -38.34 42.52
CA ALA A 214 15.05 -39.42 42.81
C ALA A 214 14.41 -40.24 43.95
N VAL A 215 13.73 -41.36 43.67
CA VAL A 215 14.29 -42.73 43.66
C VAL A 215 15.08 -43.02 44.95
N GLU A 216 14.38 -43.55 45.96
CA GLU A 216 14.44 -44.98 46.35
C GLU A 216 13.14 -45.36 47.09
#